data_AF-A0A534PXR8-F1
#
_entry.id   AF-A0A534PXR8-F1
#
_cell.length_a   1.000
_cell.length_b   1.000
_cell.length_c   1.000
_cell.angle_alpha   90.00
_cell.angle_beta   90.00
_cell.angle_gamma   90.00
#
_symmetry.space_group_name_H-M   'P 1'
#
loop_
_entity.id
_entity.type
_entity.pdbx_description
1 polymer ?
#
loop_
_entity_poly.entity_id
_entity_poly.type
_entity_poly.pdbx_seq_one_letter_code
_entity_poly.pdbx_strand_id
1 'polypeptide(L)'
;MILEKPLKADFAIVRAWKGDKWGNLVFRKTARNFSPMMCTAARITIAEVEQLVEVGELEPDSIHVPSVYVKRIFQGANYQKWIEKRTVRAA
;
A
#
# COMPACT_ATOMS: atom_id res chain seq x y z
N MET A 1 15.01 -29.08 -10.96
CA MET A 1 15.11 -27.71 -10.42
C MET A 1 14.46 -26.78 -11.44
N ILE A 2 13.52 -25.95 -11.01
CA ILE A 2 12.80 -25.02 -11.90
C ILE A 2 13.30 -23.61 -11.57
N LEU A 3 13.64 -22.84 -12.62
CA LEU A 3 14.07 -21.45 -12.49
C LEU A 3 12.88 -20.52 -12.74
N GLU A 4 12.50 -19.73 -11.74
CA GLU A 4 11.50 -18.68 -11.87
C GLU A 4 12.17 -17.32 -12.12
N LYS A 5 11.60 -16.52 -13.03
CA LYS A 5 12.11 -15.20 -13.41
C LYS A 5 11.45 -14.10 -12.56
N PRO A 6 12.14 -12.98 -12.28
CA PRO A 6 11.55 -11.86 -11.57
C PRO A 6 10.44 -11.19 -12.39
N LEU A 7 9.34 -10.87 -11.73
CA LEU A 7 8.25 -10.10 -12.34
C LEU A 7 8.59 -8.60 -12.30
N LYS A 8 8.58 -7.96 -13.47
CA LYS A 8 8.64 -6.50 -13.60
C LYS A 8 7.35 -6.00 -14.23
N ALA A 9 6.81 -4.92 -13.69
CA ALA A 9 5.62 -4.27 -14.20
C ALA A 9 5.91 -2.81 -14.58
N ASP A 10 5.14 -2.27 -15.53
CA ASP A 10 5.19 -0.83 -15.83
C ASP A 10 4.50 0.00 -14.74
N PHE A 11 3.37 -0.52 -14.24
CA PHE A 11 2.54 0.13 -13.23
C PHE A 11 2.21 -0.83 -12.08
N ALA A 12 2.29 -0.31 -10.85
CA ALA A 12 1.73 -0.95 -9.67
C ALA A 12 0.62 -0.07 -9.09
N ILE A 13 -0.55 -0.65 -8.87
CA ILE A 13 -1.67 0.02 -8.20
C ILE A 13 -1.77 -0.62 -6.82
N VAL A 14 -1.54 0.18 -5.79
CA VAL A 14 -1.50 -0.31 -4.41
C VAL A 14 -2.43 0.50 -3.52
N ARG A 15 -2.99 -0.16 -2.51
CA ARG A 15 -3.85 0.48 -1.52
C ARG A 15 -3.19 0.47 -0.15
N ALA A 16 -3.04 1.64 0.44
CA ALA A 16 -2.48 1.86 1.76
C ALA A 16 -3.51 2.53 2.69
N TRP A 17 -3.24 2.49 4.00
CA TRP A 17 -4.13 3.09 4.99
C TRP A 17 -3.85 4.58 5.15
N LYS A 18 -2.61 4.92 5.48
CA LYS A 18 -2.13 6.31 5.54
C LYS A 18 -1.02 6.50 4.53
N GLY A 19 -0.93 7.69 3.96
CA GLY A 19 0.28 8.12 3.28
C GLY A 19 0.48 9.62 3.36
N ASP A 20 1.72 10.02 3.19
CA ASP A 20 2.16 11.42 3.24
C ASP A 20 2.25 11.98 1.81
N LYS A 21 2.18 13.31 1.64
CA LYS A 21 2.43 14.01 0.37
C LYS A 21 3.76 13.67 -0.28
N TRP A 22 4.77 13.26 0.51
CA TRP A 22 6.03 12.74 -0.05
C TRP A 22 5.90 11.34 -0.67
N GLY A 23 4.86 10.59 -0.35
CA GLY A 23 4.63 9.23 -0.85
C GLY A 23 5.05 8.12 0.12
N ASN A 24 5.35 8.45 1.38
CA ASN A 24 5.55 7.45 2.42
C ASN A 24 4.23 6.75 2.72
N LEU A 25 4.22 5.42 2.82
CA LEU A 25 2.99 4.64 3.02
C LEU A 25 3.03 3.81 4.30
N VAL A 26 1.86 3.73 4.93
CA VAL A 26 1.60 2.88 6.09
C VAL A 26 0.41 1.97 5.79
N PHE A 27 0.61 0.66 5.95
CA PHE A 27 -0.44 -0.34 5.77
C PHE A 27 -1.00 -0.81 7.12
N ARG A 28 -2.30 -1.08 7.16
CA ARG A 28 -3.00 -1.49 8.38
C ARG A 28 -3.32 -2.99 8.37
N LYS A 29 -2.86 -3.70 9.40
CA LYS A 29 -3.11 -5.15 9.60
C LYS A 29 -2.67 -5.97 8.36
N THR A 30 -3.46 -6.97 7.99
CA THR A 30 -3.23 -7.88 6.86
C THR A 30 -3.41 -7.24 5.48
N ALA A 31 -3.83 -5.97 5.40
CA ALA A 31 -3.84 -5.23 4.13
C ALA A 31 -2.42 -4.91 3.61
N ARG A 32 -1.38 -5.25 4.39
CA ARG A 32 0.03 -5.26 3.99
C ARG A 32 0.42 -6.60 3.35
N ASN A 33 -0.31 -7.04 2.35
CA ASN A 33 -0.04 -8.32 1.69
C ASN A 33 1.08 -8.13 0.63
N PHE A 34 0.72 -8.13 -0.65
CA PHE A 34 1.62 -7.95 -1.79
C PHE A 34 1.91 -6.48 -2.10
N SER A 35 1.19 -5.54 -1.49
CA SER A 35 1.34 -4.11 -1.79
C SER A 35 2.80 -3.63 -1.71
N PRO A 36 3.58 -3.90 -0.65
CA PRO A 36 4.98 -3.45 -0.60
C PRO A 36 5.86 -4.07 -1.70
N MET A 37 5.63 -5.35 -2.04
CA MET A 37 6.38 -6.03 -3.11
C MET A 37 6.04 -5.48 -4.49
N MET A 38 4.78 -5.14 -4.73
CA MET A 38 4.36 -4.52 -6.01
C MET A 38 4.93 -3.10 -6.15
N CYS A 39 5.06 -2.35 -5.06
CA CYS A 39 5.70 -1.02 -5.09
C CYS A 39 7.15 -1.06 -5.60
N THR A 40 7.89 -2.14 -5.31
CA THR A 40 9.30 -2.27 -5.70
C THR A 40 9.49 -2.94 -7.06
N ALA A 41 8.52 -3.74 -7.50
CA ALA A 41 8.55 -4.45 -8.78
C ALA A 41 8.08 -3.62 -9.99
N ALA A 42 7.53 -2.42 -9.76
CA ALA A 42 7.00 -1.57 -10.83
C ALA A 42 7.83 -0.33 -11.12
N ARG A 43 7.78 0.15 -12.38
CA ARG A 43 8.40 1.42 -12.78
C ARG A 43 7.65 2.63 -12.23
N ILE A 44 6.31 2.58 -12.21
CA ILE A 44 5.45 3.64 -11.69
C ILE A 44 4.47 3.04 -10.69
N THR A 45 4.63 3.38 -9.42
CA THR A 45 3.68 2.99 -8.38
C THR A 45 2.69 4.11 -8.11
N ILE A 46 1.41 3.78 -8.21
CA ILE A 46 0.27 4.62 -7.87
C ILE A 46 -0.32 4.08 -6.58
N ALA A 47 -0.20 4.88 -5.52
CA ALA A 47 -0.68 4.53 -4.20
C ALA A 47 -1.99 5.26 -3.88
N GLU A 48 -3.03 4.47 -3.64
CA GLU A 48 -4.30 4.93 -3.14
C GLU A 48 -4.28 4.89 -1.60
N VAL A 49 -4.60 5.99 -0.93
CA VAL A 49 -4.62 6.08 0.54
C VAL A 49 -5.99 6.47 1.09
N GLU A 50 -6.33 5.96 2.26
CA GLU A 50 -7.56 6.37 2.97
C GLU A 50 -7.36 7.74 3.65
N GLN A 51 -6.17 7.97 4.18
CA GLN A 51 -5.79 9.20 4.86
C GLN A 51 -4.52 9.76 4.24
N LEU A 52 -4.63 10.92 3.60
CA LEU A 52 -3.49 11.70 3.14
C LEU A 52 -3.12 12.70 4.23
N VAL A 53 -1.88 12.61 4.73
CA VAL A 53 -1.34 13.45 5.81
C VAL A 53 -0.23 14.36 5.29
N GLU A 54 0.13 15.37 6.08
CA GLU A 54 1.24 16.26 5.75
C GLU A 54 2.61 15.65 6.08
N VAL A 55 3.66 16.23 5.49
CA VAL A 55 5.03 15.77 5.66
C VAL A 55 5.46 15.95 7.10
N GLY A 56 5.88 14.85 7.73
CA GLY A 56 6.29 14.81 9.14
C GLY A 56 5.19 14.39 10.12
N GLU A 57 3.94 14.23 9.68
CA GLU A 57 2.88 13.65 10.53
C GLU A 57 2.99 12.12 10.66
N LEU A 58 3.68 11.47 9.71
CA LEU A 58 4.04 10.06 9.83
C LEU A 58 5.35 9.92 10.60
N GLU A 59 5.31 9.13 11.66
CA GLU A 59 6.50 8.73 12.40
C GLU A 59 7.45 7.93 11.48
N PRO A 60 8.74 8.29 11.39
CA PRO A 60 9.69 7.65 10.48
C PRO A 60 9.82 6.12 10.66
N ASP A 61 9.82 5.64 11.90
CA ASP A 61 9.91 4.21 12.21
C ASP A 61 8.64 3.42 11.88
N SER A 62 7.52 4.11 11.71
CA SER A 62 6.23 3.52 11.33
C SER A 62 6.03 3.40 9.80
N ILE A 63 6.98 3.88 8.99
CA ILE A 63 6.90 3.85 7.52
C ILE A 63 7.20 2.44 6.99
N HIS A 64 6.27 1.88 6.23
CA HIS A 64 6.44 0.54 5.65
C HIS A 64 7.02 0.56 4.24
N VAL A 65 6.61 1.53 3.43
CA VAL A 65 7.14 1.75 2.09
C VAL A 65 7.60 3.21 2.02
N PRO A 66 8.91 3.44 1.84
CA PRO A 66 9.43 4.79 1.66
C PRO A 66 8.94 5.42 0.35
N SER A 67 8.89 6.75 0.34
CA SER A 67 8.50 7.58 -0.81
C SER A 67 9.21 7.27 -2.12
N VAL A 68 10.44 6.74 -2.07
CA VAL A 68 11.24 6.43 -3.28
C VAL A 68 10.52 5.47 -4.24
N TYR A 69 9.71 4.56 -3.71
CA TYR A 69 8.99 3.56 -4.50
C TYR A 69 7.63 4.05 -5.01
N VAL A 70 7.17 5.23 -4.58
CA VAL A 70 5.84 5.76 -4.89
C VAL A 70 5.98 6.99 -5.79
N LYS A 71 5.31 6.98 -6.95
CA LYS A 71 5.38 8.11 -7.91
C LYS A 71 4.12 8.94 -7.96
N ARG A 72 2.98 8.36 -7.62
CA ARG A 72 1.69 9.05 -7.55
C ARG A 72 1.00 8.60 -6.28
N ILE A 73 0.47 9.54 -5.53
CA ILE A 73 -0.38 9.28 -4.38
C ILE A 73 -1.70 10.02 -4.59
N PHE A 74 -2.82 9.38 -4.26
CA PHE A 74 -4.12 10.03 -4.24
C PHE A 74 -4.95 9.52 -3.07
N GLN A 75 -5.82 10.38 -2.57
CA GLN A 75 -6.77 10.02 -1.53
C GLN A 75 -8.06 9.52 -2.20
N GLY A 76 -8.34 8.23 -2.08
CA GLY A 76 -9.63 7.68 -2.50
C GLY A 76 -10.72 7.98 -1.47
N ALA A 77 -11.96 8.12 -1.94
CA ALA A 77 -13.14 8.31 -1.11
C ALA A 77 -14.08 7.10 -1.22
N ASN A 78 -14.92 6.88 -0.19
CA ASN A 78 -15.99 5.86 -0.20
C ASN A 78 -15.54 4.42 -0.48
N TYR A 79 -14.54 3.93 0.27
CA TYR A 79 -14.11 2.54 0.13
C TYR A 79 -15.12 1.54 0.67
N GLN A 80 -15.48 0.57 -0.16
CA GLN A 80 -16.15 -0.63 0.32
C GLN A 80 -15.14 -1.72 0.71
N LYS A 81 -15.17 -2.11 1.99
CA LYS A 81 -14.34 -3.19 2.56
C LYS A 81 -15.22 -4.43 2.71
N TRP A 82 -15.46 -5.13 1.62
CA TRP A 82 -16.22 -6.38 1.65
C TRP A 82 -15.43 -7.47 2.35
N ILE A 83 -16.11 -8.24 3.19
CA ILE A 83 -15.55 -9.41 3.87
C ILE A 83 -16.14 -10.62 3.15
N GLU A 84 -15.30 -11.36 2.43
CA GLU A 84 -15.72 -12.53 1.64
C GLU A 84 -16.37 -13.60 2.53
N LYS A 85 -15.75 -13.91 3.67
CA LYS A 85 -16.29 -14.85 4.66
C LYS A 85 -16.22 -14.26 6.06
N ARG A 86 -17.35 -13.80 6.57
CA ARG A 86 -17.47 -13.23 7.93
C ARG A 86 -17.66 -14.35 8.95
N THR A 87 -16.57 -14.83 9.53
CA THR A 87 -16.60 -15.79 10.64
C THR A 87 -16.60 -15.04 11.98
N VAL A 88 -17.60 -15.27 12.82
CA VAL A 88 -17.68 -14.73 14.19
C VAL A 88 -17.79 -15.90 15.18
N ARG A 89 -17.16 -15.79 16.35
CA ARG A 89 -17.38 -16.74 17.46
C ARG A 89 -18.60 -16.27 18.25
N ALA A 90 -19.47 -17.20 18.66
CA ALA A 90 -20.52 -16.88 19.63
C ALA A 90 -19.84 -16.47 20.96
N ALA A 91 -20.41 -15.44 21.60
CA ALA A 91 -19.91 -14.87 22.85
C ALA A 91 -19.97 -15.88 24.00
#